data_AF-A0A7W0GH75-F1
#
_entry.id   AF-A0A7W0GH75-F1
#
_cell.length_a   1.000
_cell.length_b   1.000
_cell.length_c   1.000
_cell.angle_alpha   90.00
_cell.angle_beta   90.00
_cell.angle_gamma   90.00
#
_symmetry.space_group_name_H-M   'P 1'
#
loop_
_entity.id
_entity.type
_entity.pdbx_description
1 polymer ?
#
loop_
_entity_poly.entity_id
_entity_poly.type
_entity_poly.pdbx_seq_one_letter_code
_entity_poly.pdbx_strand_id
1 'polypeptide(L)'
;MTVERVYFFSGSGYVRFDVALNGVLPVYPLDIASQWPGLFGADIGAAVVWGDKVYFFRGGEYCRYDVAANVTDPGYPKPIGPNWPNVAGSGFENGIDAAVNWGNGKAYWFKGDQYIRMDVATKSMDSGYPKPITGNWPGVAGTGFEHGIDDAIDYGNDKVYWFKGDQYLRMDGATKSADPGYPKPIAGNWPGVYGSVIGAAVEWPVTTPTPPPPPSRFVRRSVWGLNAQGVWDPATLAYAQAVQLMQSRPISDPTSWAYQAAMHDSYGTAPAGAPWRQCQHASWYFLPWHRMYVYYFERIVRAAVASAGGPADFALPYWNYDAGGTSSSLPPPFREPTLPDGSANPLSLAAPQRAAGVAGGAGLTRTSSRLAMALTTFIGDSSVGFGGPRKTKSAAFDGVFGGLESLPHNTVHVQIGGTSPRPPHCGEALMTQPACAALDPIFWLHHCNIDRLWNHWLAQGGGRANPNESAWLDESWTFADETGALVSVTVAQVLSGATQLNYEYDDLPGV
;
A
#
# COMPACT_ATOMS: atom_id res chain seq x y z
N MET A 1 -13.71 -12.46 14.30
CA MET A 1 -12.66 -11.48 13.96
C MET A 1 -12.35 -11.67 12.48
N THR A 2 -12.21 -10.60 11.70
CA THR A 2 -11.66 -10.70 10.34
C THR A 2 -10.14 -10.66 10.44
N VAL A 3 -9.49 -11.74 10.03
CA VAL A 3 -8.02 -11.82 9.96
C VAL A 3 -7.59 -11.15 8.66
N GLU A 4 -6.82 -10.06 8.76
CA GLU A 4 -6.26 -9.38 7.58
C GLU A 4 -4.85 -9.86 7.25
N ARG A 5 -4.10 -10.26 8.29
CA ARG A 5 -2.67 -10.58 8.20
C ARG A 5 -2.33 -11.74 9.11
N VAL A 6 -1.40 -12.57 8.67
CA VAL A 6 -0.79 -13.63 9.47
C VAL A 6 0.72 -13.47 9.40
N TYR A 7 1.38 -13.53 10.54
CA TYR A 7 2.84 -13.47 10.61
C TYR A 7 3.37 -14.87 10.85
N PHE A 8 4.28 -15.32 9.98
CA PHE A 8 4.95 -16.62 10.08
C PHE A 8 6.42 -16.38 10.41
N PHE A 9 6.94 -17.04 11.44
CA PHE A 9 8.29 -16.93 11.97
C PHE A 9 9.05 -18.23 11.72
N SER A 10 10.31 -18.12 11.30
CA SER A 10 11.21 -19.27 11.15
C SER A 10 12.66 -18.81 11.34
N GLY A 11 13.39 -19.47 12.24
CA GLY A 11 14.73 -19.06 12.64
C GLY A 11 14.74 -17.61 13.16
N SER A 12 15.61 -16.76 12.60
CA SER A 12 15.67 -15.33 12.90
C SER A 12 14.79 -14.45 12.01
N GLY A 13 14.06 -15.04 11.07
CA GLY A 13 13.25 -14.32 10.09
C GLY A 13 11.75 -14.46 10.32
N TYR A 14 11.00 -13.54 9.76
CA TYR A 14 9.55 -13.67 9.62
C TYR A 14 9.05 -13.19 8.26
N VAL A 15 7.90 -13.70 7.85
CA VAL A 15 7.13 -13.21 6.70
C VAL A 15 5.73 -12.76 7.15
N ARG A 16 5.16 -11.79 6.45
CA ARG A 16 3.76 -11.37 6.64
C ARG A 16 2.93 -11.80 5.44
N PHE A 17 2.03 -12.75 5.68
CA PHE A 17 1.01 -13.15 4.72
C PHE A 17 -0.18 -12.18 4.81
N ASP A 18 -0.53 -11.56 3.70
CA ASP A 18 -1.68 -10.68 3.59
C ASP A 18 -2.85 -11.45 2.97
N VAL A 19 -3.97 -11.51 3.70
CA VAL A 19 -5.12 -12.32 3.34
C VAL A 19 -5.79 -11.80 2.06
N ALA A 20 -5.80 -10.48 1.84
CA ALA A 20 -6.36 -9.87 0.64
C ALA A 20 -5.45 -10.06 -0.58
N LEU A 21 -4.13 -10.03 -0.39
CA LEU A 21 -3.15 -10.36 -1.43
C LEU A 21 -3.13 -11.86 -1.76
N ASN A 22 -3.54 -12.70 -0.81
CA ASN A 22 -3.31 -14.15 -0.82
C ASN A 22 -1.82 -14.49 -1.03
N GLY A 23 -0.95 -13.80 -0.31
CA GLY A 23 0.49 -13.98 -0.45
C GLY A 23 1.33 -13.12 0.46
N VAL A 24 2.65 -13.31 0.36
CA VAL A 24 3.67 -12.52 1.04
C VAL A 24 4.28 -11.52 0.07
N LEU A 25 4.52 -10.28 0.54
CA LEU A 25 5.21 -9.25 -0.24
C LEU A 25 6.69 -9.59 -0.47
N PRO A 26 7.32 -9.17 -1.59
CA PRO A 26 8.72 -9.48 -1.90
C PRO A 26 9.77 -8.98 -0.89
N VAL A 27 9.41 -8.00 -0.04
CA VAL A 27 10.29 -7.44 1.00
C VAL A 27 10.64 -8.45 2.12
N TYR A 28 9.89 -9.54 2.21
CA TYR A 28 10.09 -10.59 3.21
C TYR A 28 11.02 -11.71 2.68
N PRO A 29 11.71 -12.46 3.56
CA PRO A 29 11.66 -12.38 5.02
C PRO A 29 12.42 -11.18 5.59
N LEU A 30 11.90 -10.63 6.69
CA LEU A 30 12.55 -9.60 7.49
C LEU A 30 13.11 -10.18 8.78
N ASP A 31 14.12 -9.53 9.36
CA ASP A 31 14.78 -9.97 10.58
C ASP A 31 13.94 -9.62 11.83
N ILE A 32 13.73 -10.60 12.72
CA ILE A 32 12.87 -10.42 13.90
C ILE A 32 13.47 -9.37 14.84
N ALA A 33 14.78 -9.45 15.13
CA ALA A 33 15.42 -8.55 16.09
C ALA A 33 15.34 -7.08 15.66
N SER A 34 15.34 -6.82 14.34
CA SER A 34 15.22 -5.47 13.79
C SER A 34 13.79 -4.92 13.78
N GLN A 35 12.78 -5.78 13.62
CA GLN A 35 11.39 -5.36 13.39
C GLN A 35 10.48 -5.50 14.62
N TRP A 36 10.91 -6.26 15.65
CA TRP A 36 10.08 -6.60 16.82
C TRP A 36 10.76 -6.15 18.13
N PRO A 37 10.62 -4.87 18.51
CA PRO A 37 11.32 -4.32 19.66
C PRO A 37 11.04 -5.09 20.95
N GLY A 38 12.11 -5.58 21.58
CA GLY A 38 12.06 -6.31 22.85
C GLY A 38 11.58 -7.76 22.75
N LEU A 39 11.28 -8.26 21.54
CA LEU A 39 10.92 -9.66 21.34
C LEU A 39 12.18 -10.55 21.25
N PHE A 40 12.00 -11.87 21.34
CA PHE A 40 13.04 -12.83 20.99
C PHE A 40 13.53 -12.61 19.55
N GLY A 41 14.83 -12.49 19.33
CA GLY A 41 15.39 -12.25 17.99
C GLY A 41 15.41 -13.48 17.07
N ALA A 42 15.12 -14.68 17.58
CA ALA A 42 15.06 -15.91 16.81
C ALA A 42 14.36 -17.04 17.61
N ASP A 43 13.99 -18.08 16.86
CA ASP A 43 13.55 -19.40 17.35
C ASP A 43 12.31 -19.33 18.25
N ILE A 44 11.33 -18.51 17.84
CA ILE A 44 9.99 -18.49 18.44
C ILE A 44 9.35 -19.85 18.17
N GLY A 45 8.83 -20.51 19.21
CA GLY A 45 8.23 -21.85 19.14
C GLY A 45 6.70 -21.89 19.13
N ALA A 46 6.04 -20.81 19.55
CA ALA A 46 4.60 -20.65 19.38
C ALA A 46 4.22 -19.17 19.57
N ALA A 47 3.10 -18.75 19.00
CA ALA A 47 2.53 -17.43 19.23
C ALA A 47 1.01 -17.50 19.30
N VAL A 48 0.37 -16.78 20.24
CA VAL A 48 -1.09 -16.80 20.38
C VAL A 48 -1.65 -15.43 20.74
N VAL A 49 -2.78 -15.08 20.12
CA VAL A 49 -3.54 -13.88 20.47
C VAL A 49 -4.34 -14.10 21.76
N TRP A 50 -4.21 -13.18 22.71
CA TRP A 50 -4.95 -13.24 23.96
C TRP A 50 -5.37 -11.85 24.42
N GLY A 51 -6.63 -11.52 24.14
CA GLY A 51 -7.15 -10.16 24.34
C GLY A 51 -6.54 -9.20 23.32
N ASP A 52 -5.93 -8.12 23.81
CA ASP A 52 -5.27 -7.06 23.04
C ASP A 52 -3.75 -7.30 22.86
N LYS A 53 -3.24 -8.43 23.33
CA LYS A 53 -1.81 -8.77 23.32
C LYS A 53 -1.55 -10.05 22.54
N VAL A 54 -0.32 -10.20 22.08
CA VAL A 54 0.20 -11.46 21.54
C VAL A 54 1.22 -12.04 22.50
N TYR A 55 1.14 -13.34 22.76
CA TYR A 55 2.07 -14.05 23.64
C TYR A 55 2.95 -14.93 22.78
N PHE A 56 4.25 -14.63 22.77
CA PHE A 56 5.26 -15.36 22.03
C PHE A 56 6.03 -16.27 22.99
N PHE A 57 6.16 -17.55 22.66
CA PHE A 57 6.80 -18.54 23.51
C PHE A 57 8.13 -18.97 22.91
N ARG A 58 9.14 -19.14 23.76
CA ARG A 58 10.43 -19.71 23.39
C ARG A 58 11.02 -20.46 24.57
N GLY A 59 11.18 -21.79 24.42
CA GLY A 59 11.58 -22.65 25.53
C GLY A 59 10.63 -22.47 26.73
N GLY A 60 11.16 -22.51 27.94
CA GLY A 60 10.37 -22.33 29.18
C GLY A 60 9.92 -20.90 29.47
N GLU A 61 10.04 -19.97 28.52
CA GLU A 61 9.75 -18.55 28.69
C GLU A 61 8.78 -18.02 27.64
N TYR A 62 8.19 -16.85 27.92
CA TYR A 62 7.33 -16.15 26.98
C TYR A 62 7.50 -14.63 27.08
N CYS A 63 7.27 -13.94 25.97
CA CYS A 63 7.11 -12.49 25.90
C CYS A 63 5.63 -12.15 25.69
N ARG A 64 5.18 -11.03 26.28
CA ARG A 64 3.88 -10.44 25.97
C ARG A 64 4.09 -9.18 25.15
N TYR A 65 3.58 -9.18 23.94
CA TYR A 65 3.73 -8.12 22.96
C TYR A 65 2.49 -7.24 22.93
N ASP A 66 2.70 -5.92 23.02
CA ASP A 66 1.67 -4.93 22.77
C ASP A 66 1.55 -4.67 21.28
N VAL A 67 0.42 -5.07 20.71
CA VAL A 67 0.15 -4.92 19.28
C VAL A 67 0.02 -3.45 18.90
N ALA A 68 -0.61 -2.63 19.76
CA ALA A 68 -0.86 -1.22 19.49
C ALA A 68 0.39 -0.36 19.66
N ALA A 69 1.19 -0.64 20.70
CA ALA A 69 2.44 0.06 20.95
C ALA A 69 3.62 -0.48 20.12
N ASN A 70 3.42 -1.62 19.43
CA ASN A 70 4.43 -2.32 18.63
C ASN A 70 5.74 -2.56 19.40
N VAL A 71 5.62 -3.07 20.64
CA VAL A 71 6.75 -3.35 21.52
C VAL A 71 6.40 -4.44 22.52
N THR A 72 7.40 -5.20 22.94
CA THR A 72 7.26 -6.14 24.05
C THR A 72 7.06 -5.37 25.37
N ASP A 73 6.07 -5.77 26.16
CA ASP A 73 5.79 -5.13 27.44
C ASP A 73 7.03 -5.15 28.37
N PRO A 74 7.26 -4.13 29.20
CA PRO A 74 8.35 -4.14 30.16
C PRO A 74 8.30 -5.33 31.13
N GLY A 75 9.47 -5.90 31.43
CA GLY A 75 9.60 -7.02 32.38
C GLY A 75 9.38 -8.41 31.78
N TYR A 76 9.40 -8.52 30.45
CA TYR A 76 9.47 -9.77 29.70
C TYR A 76 10.90 -10.00 29.13
N PRO A 77 11.32 -11.25 28.86
CA PRO A 77 10.56 -12.50 28.99
C PRO A 77 10.29 -12.93 30.44
N LYS A 78 9.28 -13.80 30.63
CA LYS A 78 8.94 -14.41 31.92
C LYS A 78 8.85 -15.93 31.80
N PRO A 79 9.15 -16.69 32.88
CA PRO A 79 8.98 -18.14 32.88
C PRO A 79 7.51 -18.55 32.78
N ILE A 80 7.20 -19.60 32.03
CA ILE A 80 5.82 -20.06 31.81
C ILE A 80 5.21 -20.60 33.11
N GLY A 81 5.88 -21.56 33.76
CA GLY A 81 5.34 -22.31 34.91
C GLY A 81 4.70 -21.47 36.02
N PRO A 82 5.37 -20.45 36.59
CA PRO A 82 4.82 -19.66 37.69
C PRO A 82 3.83 -18.56 37.23
N ASN A 83 3.75 -18.27 35.93
CA ASN A 83 2.93 -17.18 35.40
C ASN A 83 1.65 -17.66 34.70
N TRP A 84 1.50 -18.97 34.46
CA TRP A 84 0.32 -19.58 33.87
C TRP A 84 -0.28 -20.61 34.83
N PRO A 85 -1.41 -20.28 35.49
CA PRO A 85 -2.05 -21.17 36.46
C PRO A 85 -2.30 -22.58 35.94
N ASN A 86 -1.98 -23.57 36.79
CA ASN A 86 -2.13 -25.01 36.54
C ASN A 86 -1.25 -25.57 35.41
N VAL A 87 -0.32 -24.80 34.82
CA VAL A 87 0.60 -25.33 33.80
C VAL A 87 1.83 -26.02 34.43
N ALA A 88 2.28 -25.59 35.60
CA ALA A 88 3.44 -26.18 36.26
C ALA A 88 3.25 -27.69 36.55
N GLY A 89 4.24 -28.50 36.18
CA GLY A 89 4.20 -29.96 36.33
C GLY A 89 3.52 -30.70 35.17
N SER A 90 3.06 -29.99 34.13
CA SER A 90 2.43 -30.60 32.94
C SER A 90 3.45 -30.95 31.84
N GLY A 91 4.66 -30.39 31.92
CA GLY A 91 5.68 -30.44 30.86
C GLY A 91 5.63 -29.25 29.90
N PHE A 92 4.49 -28.55 29.79
CA PHE A 92 4.30 -27.37 28.93
C PHE A 92 5.02 -26.12 29.47
N GLU A 93 5.38 -26.11 30.75
CA GLU A 93 6.22 -25.07 31.34
C GLU A 93 7.64 -25.00 30.75
N ASN A 94 8.06 -26.03 30.00
CA ASN A 94 9.38 -26.14 29.39
C ASN A 94 9.39 -25.78 27.89
N GLY A 95 8.24 -25.41 27.32
CA GLY A 95 8.11 -24.99 25.92
C GLY A 95 6.84 -25.49 25.27
N ILE A 96 6.41 -24.74 24.27
CA ILE A 96 5.18 -24.93 23.52
C ILE A 96 5.56 -24.97 22.04
N ASP A 97 5.03 -25.95 21.32
CA ASP A 97 5.32 -26.17 19.89
C ASP A 97 4.26 -25.49 19.00
N ALA A 98 3.05 -25.25 19.52
CA ALA A 98 2.00 -24.51 18.82
C ALA A 98 0.99 -23.95 19.82
N ALA A 99 0.37 -22.81 19.50
CA ALA A 99 -0.69 -22.26 20.35
C ALA A 99 -1.73 -21.51 19.54
N VAL A 100 -3.00 -21.89 19.68
CA VAL A 100 -4.11 -21.24 18.98
C VAL A 100 -5.23 -20.86 19.93
N ASN A 101 -5.78 -19.66 19.76
CA ASN A 101 -7.02 -19.27 20.41
C ASN A 101 -8.19 -19.71 19.52
N TRP A 102 -9.02 -20.63 19.99
CA TRP A 102 -10.06 -21.26 19.16
C TRP A 102 -11.31 -20.38 18.99
N GLY A 103 -11.33 -19.16 19.54
CA GLY A 103 -12.47 -18.25 19.44
C GLY A 103 -13.72 -18.67 20.22
N ASN A 104 -13.69 -19.82 20.93
CA ASN A 104 -14.80 -20.35 21.71
C ASN A 104 -14.61 -20.18 23.23
N GLY A 105 -13.76 -19.22 23.63
CA GLY A 105 -13.36 -19.02 25.02
C GLY A 105 -12.28 -19.99 25.52
N LYS A 106 -11.77 -20.87 24.65
CA LYS A 106 -10.64 -21.77 24.94
C LYS A 106 -9.48 -21.53 23.98
N ALA A 107 -8.27 -21.63 24.51
CA ALA A 107 -7.04 -21.73 23.73
C ALA A 107 -6.45 -23.13 23.88
N TYR A 108 -5.73 -23.59 22.86
CA TYR A 108 -5.15 -24.93 22.82
C TYR A 108 -3.66 -24.79 22.56
N TRP A 109 -2.84 -25.37 23.44
CA TRP A 109 -1.39 -25.38 23.30
C TRP A 109 -0.95 -26.81 23.06
N PHE A 110 0.01 -27.01 22.15
CA PHE A 110 0.49 -28.32 21.74
C PHE A 110 1.98 -28.48 22.09
N LYS A 111 2.34 -29.70 22.47
CA LYS A 111 3.72 -30.11 22.74
C LYS A 111 3.88 -31.59 22.47
N GLY A 112 4.77 -31.95 21.55
CA GLY A 112 4.92 -33.33 21.09
C GLY A 112 3.57 -33.90 20.65
N ASP A 113 3.23 -35.11 21.11
CA ASP A 113 1.97 -35.79 20.80
C ASP A 113 0.80 -35.41 21.74
N GLN A 114 0.97 -34.36 22.56
CA GLN A 114 0.00 -33.91 23.55
C GLN A 114 -0.46 -32.47 23.33
N TYR A 115 -1.59 -32.14 23.92
CA TYR A 115 -2.11 -30.78 24.00
C TYR A 115 -2.74 -30.51 25.37
N ILE A 116 -2.72 -29.23 25.77
CA ILE A 116 -3.49 -28.72 26.90
C ILE A 116 -4.58 -27.77 26.38
N ARG A 117 -5.65 -27.63 27.16
CA ARG A 117 -6.70 -26.65 26.90
C ARG A 117 -6.71 -25.60 28.01
N MET A 118 -6.60 -24.35 27.60
CA MET A 118 -6.58 -23.20 28.48
C MET A 118 -7.93 -22.48 28.45
N ASP A 119 -8.37 -22.03 29.61
CA ASP A 119 -9.50 -21.13 29.73
C ASP A 119 -9.07 -19.68 29.47
N VAL A 120 -9.68 -19.03 28.46
CA VAL A 120 -9.25 -17.70 28.01
C VAL A 120 -9.50 -16.63 29.07
N ALA A 121 -10.59 -16.75 29.83
CA ALA A 121 -10.99 -15.75 30.82
C ALA A 121 -10.09 -15.79 32.06
N THR A 122 -9.77 -16.99 32.55
CA THR A 122 -8.99 -17.19 33.78
C THR A 122 -7.49 -17.38 33.54
N LYS A 123 -7.06 -17.57 32.27
CA LYS A 123 -5.68 -17.91 31.88
C LYS A 123 -5.14 -19.17 32.55
N SER A 124 -6.03 -20.11 32.87
CA SER A 124 -5.66 -21.34 33.58
C SER A 124 -5.83 -22.56 32.69
N MET A 125 -5.00 -23.58 32.91
CA MET A 125 -5.20 -24.89 32.30
C MET A 125 -6.43 -25.58 32.89
N ASP A 126 -7.32 -26.07 32.03
CA ASP A 126 -8.48 -26.86 32.42
C ASP A 126 -8.03 -28.19 33.08
N SER A 127 -8.82 -28.69 34.04
CA SER A 127 -8.56 -29.99 34.67
C SER A 127 -8.65 -31.16 33.67
N GLY A 128 -7.82 -32.19 33.86
CA GLY A 128 -7.77 -33.38 33.03
C GLY A 128 -6.90 -33.25 31.76
N TYR A 129 -6.06 -32.23 31.70
CA TYR A 129 -5.01 -32.04 30.70
C TYR A 129 -3.62 -32.22 31.34
N PRO A 130 -2.57 -32.57 30.56
CA PRO A 130 -2.54 -32.76 29.09
C PRO A 130 -3.27 -34.01 28.59
N LYS A 131 -3.66 -33.99 27.31
CA LYS A 131 -4.29 -35.11 26.60
C LYS A 131 -3.54 -35.44 25.31
N PRO A 132 -3.55 -36.70 24.84
CA PRO A 132 -2.96 -37.04 23.55
C PRO A 132 -3.75 -36.40 22.41
N ILE A 133 -3.06 -35.97 21.34
CA ILE A 133 -3.70 -35.51 20.11
C ILE A 133 -4.46 -36.68 19.46
N THR A 134 -3.81 -37.84 19.39
CA THR A 134 -4.41 -39.08 18.89
C THR A 134 -5.71 -39.39 19.63
N GLY A 135 -6.80 -39.60 18.87
CA GLY A 135 -8.12 -39.94 19.39
C GLY A 135 -8.94 -38.78 19.95
N ASN A 136 -8.38 -37.56 20.06
CA ASN A 136 -9.08 -36.38 20.57
C ASN A 136 -9.42 -35.34 19.50
N TRP A 137 -8.81 -35.43 18.32
CA TRP A 137 -9.06 -34.55 17.17
C TRP A 137 -9.55 -35.37 15.97
N PRO A 138 -10.86 -35.33 15.65
CA PRO A 138 -11.43 -36.10 14.54
C PRO A 138 -10.74 -35.78 13.20
N GLY A 139 -10.59 -36.79 12.35
CA GLY A 139 -9.97 -36.63 11.02
C GLY A 139 -8.44 -36.45 11.02
N VAL A 140 -7.79 -36.33 12.19
CA VAL A 140 -6.32 -36.20 12.27
C VAL A 140 -5.60 -37.54 12.18
N ALA A 141 -6.25 -38.65 12.51
CA ALA A 141 -5.62 -39.98 12.46
C ALA A 141 -5.15 -40.36 11.05
N GLY A 142 -3.90 -40.81 10.92
CA GLY A 142 -3.29 -41.21 9.65
C GLY A 142 -2.74 -40.04 8.82
N THR A 143 -2.68 -38.82 9.38
CA THR A 143 -2.21 -37.62 8.67
C THR A 143 -0.76 -37.26 9.01
N GLY A 144 -0.20 -37.83 10.09
CA GLY A 144 1.08 -37.45 10.67
C GLY A 144 1.00 -36.34 11.73
N PHE A 145 -0.11 -35.59 11.79
CA PHE A 145 -0.33 -34.51 12.75
C PHE A 145 -0.78 -35.05 14.13
N GLU A 146 -1.19 -36.31 14.22
CA GLU A 146 -1.55 -36.99 15.47
C GLU A 146 -0.36 -37.19 16.44
N HIS A 147 0.85 -36.93 15.96
CA HIS A 147 2.12 -37.02 16.70
C HIS A 147 2.75 -35.64 16.98
N GLY A 148 2.00 -34.56 16.79
CA GLY A 148 2.43 -33.19 17.07
C GLY A 148 2.42 -32.30 15.83
N ILE A 149 2.46 -30.99 16.07
CA ILE A 149 2.34 -29.93 15.06
C ILE A 149 3.39 -28.84 15.31
N ASP A 150 3.69 -28.07 14.26
CA ASP A 150 4.69 -27.00 14.28
C ASP A 150 4.06 -25.62 14.52
N ASP A 151 2.81 -25.39 14.08
CA ASP A 151 1.95 -24.34 14.66
C ASP A 151 0.47 -24.54 14.30
N ALA A 152 -0.43 -23.69 14.84
CA ALA A 152 -1.82 -23.56 14.45
C ALA A 152 -2.33 -22.11 14.51
N ILE A 153 -3.16 -21.71 13.54
CA ILE A 153 -3.80 -20.38 13.51
C ILE A 153 -5.31 -20.50 13.29
N ASP A 154 -6.08 -19.59 13.90
CA ASP A 154 -7.48 -19.36 13.51
C ASP A 154 -7.51 -18.33 12.38
N TYR A 155 -7.92 -18.76 11.19
CA TYR A 155 -7.88 -17.90 9.99
C TYR A 155 -9.09 -16.97 9.89
N GLY A 156 -10.04 -17.04 10.83
CA GLY A 156 -11.22 -16.16 10.84
C GLY A 156 -12.24 -16.43 9.73
N ASN A 157 -12.17 -17.59 9.08
CA ASN A 157 -13.12 -18.08 8.07
C ASN A 157 -13.81 -19.38 8.52
N ASP A 158 -14.06 -19.51 9.82
CA ASP A 158 -14.57 -20.72 10.49
C ASP A 158 -13.64 -21.95 10.38
N LYS A 159 -12.38 -21.75 9.97
CA LYS A 159 -11.37 -22.80 9.87
C LYS A 159 -10.11 -22.45 10.67
N VAL A 160 -9.54 -23.51 11.27
CA VAL A 160 -8.25 -23.46 11.97
C VAL A 160 -7.25 -24.25 11.15
N TYR A 161 -6.05 -23.71 10.93
CA TYR A 161 -5.04 -24.32 10.07
C TYR A 161 -3.87 -24.78 10.93
N TRP A 162 -3.53 -26.07 10.85
CA TRP A 162 -2.39 -26.63 11.55
C TRP A 162 -1.25 -26.84 10.57
N PHE A 163 -0.02 -26.55 10.96
CA PHE A 163 1.17 -26.67 10.13
C PHE A 163 2.10 -27.75 10.69
N LYS A 164 2.73 -28.51 9.80
CA LYS A 164 3.76 -29.49 10.14
C LYS A 164 4.67 -29.73 8.94
N GLY A 165 5.97 -29.51 9.10
CA GLY A 165 6.95 -29.65 8.03
C GLY A 165 6.60 -28.77 6.84
N ASP A 166 6.43 -29.39 5.67
CA ASP A 166 6.05 -28.73 4.42
C ASP A 166 4.54 -28.82 4.14
N GLN A 167 3.73 -29.25 5.12
CA GLN A 167 2.30 -29.51 4.97
C GLN A 167 1.45 -28.74 5.97
N TYR A 168 0.15 -28.64 5.66
CA TYR A 168 -0.85 -28.12 6.57
C TYR A 168 -2.15 -28.95 6.54
N LEU A 169 -2.84 -29.01 7.67
CA LEU A 169 -4.22 -29.46 7.81
C LEU A 169 -5.15 -28.25 7.89
N ARG A 170 -6.35 -28.38 7.35
CA ARG A 170 -7.44 -27.44 7.60
C ARG A 170 -8.50 -28.13 8.46
N MET A 171 -8.74 -27.55 9.63
CA MET A 171 -9.68 -28.03 10.63
C MET A 171 -10.95 -27.20 10.59
N ASP A 172 -12.09 -27.85 10.76
CA ASP A 172 -13.38 -27.20 10.94
C ASP A 172 -13.48 -26.58 12.34
N GLY A 173 -13.72 -25.27 12.44
CA GLY A 173 -13.72 -24.55 13.72
C GLY A 173 -14.84 -24.99 14.67
N ALA A 174 -15.98 -25.46 14.15
CA ALA A 174 -17.10 -25.92 14.98
C ALA A 174 -16.89 -27.35 15.48
N THR A 175 -16.65 -28.28 14.56
CA THR A 175 -16.56 -29.72 14.85
C THR A 175 -15.18 -30.17 15.31
N LYS A 176 -14.14 -29.34 15.09
CA LYS A 176 -12.73 -29.64 15.34
C LYS A 176 -12.23 -30.86 14.56
N SER A 177 -12.87 -31.18 13.44
CA SER A 177 -12.47 -32.25 12.54
C SER A 177 -11.54 -31.73 11.45
N ALA A 178 -10.54 -32.52 11.04
CA ALA A 178 -9.83 -32.25 9.80
C ALA A 178 -10.79 -32.38 8.61
N ASP A 179 -10.72 -31.42 7.68
CA ASP A 179 -11.49 -31.46 6.43
C ASP A 179 -10.96 -32.59 5.52
N PRO A 180 -11.81 -33.27 4.74
CA PRO A 180 -11.37 -34.25 3.75
C PRO A 180 -10.40 -33.65 2.70
N GLY A 181 -9.41 -34.44 2.28
CA GLY A 181 -8.43 -34.03 1.27
C GLY A 181 -7.24 -33.24 1.81
N TYR A 182 -7.04 -33.25 3.14
CA TYR A 182 -5.86 -32.77 3.84
C TYR A 182 -5.08 -33.95 4.45
N PRO A 183 -3.75 -33.82 4.68
CA PRO A 183 -2.94 -32.61 4.54
C PRO A 183 -2.63 -32.19 3.10
N LYS A 184 -2.28 -30.92 2.91
CA LYS A 184 -1.85 -30.34 1.63
C LYS A 184 -0.48 -29.66 1.78
N PRO A 185 0.31 -29.54 0.70
CA PRO A 185 1.58 -28.82 0.77
C PRO A 185 1.34 -27.33 1.05
N ILE A 186 2.20 -26.73 1.87
CA ILE A 186 2.24 -25.27 2.10
C ILE A 186 2.58 -24.58 0.78
N ALA A 187 3.60 -25.09 0.06
CA ALA A 187 3.98 -24.59 -1.25
C ALA A 187 2.79 -24.59 -2.23
N GLY A 188 2.56 -23.45 -2.88
CA GLY A 188 1.46 -23.23 -3.83
C GLY A 188 0.09 -22.96 -3.20
N ASN A 189 -0.13 -23.34 -1.93
CA ASN A 189 -1.36 -23.02 -1.21
C ASN A 189 -1.22 -21.81 -0.28
N TRP A 190 0.01 -21.51 0.16
CA TRP A 190 0.37 -20.33 0.95
C TRP A 190 1.53 -19.59 0.26
N PRO A 191 1.25 -18.82 -0.81
CA PRO A 191 2.30 -18.21 -1.62
C PRO A 191 3.24 -17.30 -0.81
N GLY A 192 4.54 -17.62 -0.85
CA GLY A 192 5.59 -16.85 -0.18
C GLY A 192 5.78 -17.14 1.31
N VAL A 193 4.97 -18.04 1.89
CA VAL A 193 5.25 -18.60 3.22
C VAL A 193 6.38 -19.63 3.11
N TYR A 194 7.16 -19.82 4.18
CA TYR A 194 8.21 -20.83 4.26
C TYR A 194 7.67 -22.22 3.83
N GLY A 195 8.33 -22.86 2.88
CA GLY A 195 7.98 -24.22 2.43
C GLY A 195 8.52 -25.33 3.33
N SER A 196 8.90 -24.99 4.57
CA SER A 196 9.53 -25.86 5.56
C SER A 196 9.01 -25.50 6.95
N VAL A 197 9.61 -26.08 7.99
CA VAL A 197 9.23 -25.88 9.40
C VAL A 197 8.97 -24.40 9.72
N ILE A 198 7.75 -24.13 10.18
CA ILE A 198 7.31 -22.86 10.75
C ILE A 198 7.59 -22.94 12.25
N GLY A 199 8.34 -21.99 12.79
CA GLY A 199 8.59 -21.92 14.23
C GLY A 199 7.41 -21.34 15.00
N ALA A 200 6.76 -20.32 14.42
CA ALA A 200 5.48 -19.84 14.91
C ALA A 200 4.65 -19.17 13.79
N ALA A 201 3.35 -19.10 13.94
CA ALA A 201 2.39 -18.41 13.12
C ALA A 201 1.35 -17.76 14.03
N VAL A 202 0.95 -16.52 13.73
CA VAL A 202 -0.09 -15.84 14.50
C VAL A 202 -0.94 -14.96 13.60
N GLU A 203 -2.26 -15.12 13.72
CA GLU A 203 -3.21 -14.16 13.17
C GLU A 203 -3.01 -12.81 13.84
N TRP A 204 -2.74 -11.77 13.06
CA TRP A 204 -2.50 -10.46 13.64
C TRP A 204 -3.85 -9.81 13.94
N PRO A 205 -4.17 -9.55 15.22
CA PRO A 205 -5.40 -8.88 15.53
C PRO A 205 -5.33 -7.49 14.92
N VAL A 206 -6.37 -7.11 14.17
CA VAL A 206 -6.63 -5.72 13.88
C VAL A 206 -7.08 -5.10 15.21
N THR A 207 -6.12 -4.80 16.09
CA THR A 207 -6.35 -3.69 17.02
C THR A 207 -6.65 -2.55 16.08
N THR A 208 -7.83 -1.97 16.09
CA THR A 208 -7.96 -0.62 15.55
C THR A 208 -7.05 0.20 16.45
N PRO A 209 -5.80 0.56 16.04
CA PRO A 209 -5.26 1.73 16.69
C PRO A 209 -6.28 2.79 16.32
N THR A 210 -6.71 3.64 17.24
CA THR A 210 -7.20 4.92 16.75
C THR A 210 -6.03 5.43 15.92
N PRO A 211 -6.16 5.57 14.58
CA PRO A 211 -5.07 6.15 13.81
C PRO A 211 -4.72 7.44 14.55
N PRO A 212 -3.45 7.86 14.63
CA PRO A 212 -3.21 9.27 14.91
C PRO A 212 -4.21 10.03 14.02
N PRO A 213 -5.03 10.93 14.59
CA PRO A 213 -6.11 11.55 13.84
C PRO A 213 -5.51 11.97 12.49
N PRO A 214 -6.14 11.60 11.36
CA PRO A 214 -5.56 11.83 10.05
C PRO A 214 -5.05 13.27 10.07
N PRO A 215 -3.79 13.51 9.67
CA PRO A 215 -3.19 14.82 9.83
C PRO A 215 -4.18 15.83 9.27
N SER A 216 -4.39 16.93 9.99
CA SER A 216 -5.37 17.94 9.57
C SER A 216 -5.08 18.46 8.16
N ARG A 217 -3.86 18.21 7.66
CA ARG A 217 -3.45 18.46 6.29
C ARG A 217 -2.30 17.54 5.83
N PHE A 218 -2.37 17.04 4.61
CA PHE A 218 -1.29 16.31 3.94
C PHE A 218 -0.36 17.27 3.20
N VAL A 219 0.96 17.13 3.35
CA VAL A 219 1.93 18.08 2.76
C VAL A 219 2.69 17.41 1.63
N ARG A 220 2.40 17.80 0.39
CA ARG A 220 3.18 17.39 -0.79
C ARG A 220 4.51 18.11 -0.77
N ARG A 221 5.60 17.35 -0.82
CA ARG A 221 6.98 17.87 -0.78
C ARG A 221 7.69 17.71 -2.11
N SER A 222 8.66 18.58 -2.38
CA SER A 222 9.50 18.43 -3.58
C SER A 222 10.25 17.10 -3.51
N VAL A 223 10.14 16.26 -4.53
CA VAL A 223 10.83 14.96 -4.60
C VAL A 223 12.36 15.13 -4.49
N TRP A 224 12.91 16.17 -5.13
CA TRP A 224 14.34 16.49 -5.02
C TRP A 224 14.72 17.02 -3.63
N GLY A 225 13.78 17.63 -2.90
CA GLY A 225 13.97 18.01 -1.50
C GLY A 225 14.01 16.78 -0.57
N LEU A 226 13.11 15.82 -0.79
CA LEU A 226 13.07 14.55 -0.05
C LEU A 226 14.37 13.74 -0.27
N ASN A 227 14.83 13.64 -1.52
CA ASN A 227 16.01 12.85 -1.88
C ASN A 227 17.35 13.61 -1.69
N ALA A 228 17.38 14.69 -0.91
CA ALA A 228 18.59 15.48 -0.69
C ALA A 228 19.68 14.72 0.08
N GLN A 229 19.29 13.76 0.94
CA GLN A 229 20.22 12.97 1.78
C GLN A 229 20.58 11.61 1.19
N GLY A 230 20.04 11.26 0.03
CA GLY A 230 20.26 9.96 -0.61
C GLY A 230 19.19 9.65 -1.64
N VAL A 231 19.37 8.53 -2.35
CA VAL A 231 18.43 8.10 -3.38
C VAL A 231 17.04 7.91 -2.80
N TRP A 232 16.91 7.21 -1.67
CA TRP A 232 15.61 6.83 -1.10
C TRP A 232 15.30 7.65 0.15
N ASP A 233 14.19 8.37 0.09
CA ASP A 233 13.48 8.93 1.24
C ASP A 233 12.31 8.00 1.62
N PRO A 234 11.91 7.89 2.90
CA PRO A 234 10.78 7.06 3.32
C PRO A 234 9.50 7.26 2.51
N ALA A 235 9.16 8.49 2.11
CA ALA A 235 7.98 8.75 1.29
C ALA A 235 8.17 8.22 -0.15
N THR A 236 9.35 8.39 -0.74
CA THR A 236 9.62 7.87 -2.10
C THR A 236 9.70 6.34 -2.14
N LEU A 237 10.21 5.71 -1.07
CA LEU A 237 10.22 4.26 -0.92
C LEU A 237 8.80 3.71 -0.72
N ALA A 238 8.02 4.35 0.17
CA ALA A 238 6.62 4.00 0.38
C ALA A 238 5.79 4.15 -0.90
N TYR A 239 6.05 5.18 -1.70
CA TYR A 239 5.43 5.33 -3.02
C TYR A 239 5.77 4.15 -3.93
N ALA A 240 7.06 3.77 -4.04
CA ALA A 240 7.46 2.62 -4.86
C ALA A 240 6.76 1.33 -4.43
N GLN A 241 6.70 1.04 -3.13
CA GLN A 241 6.01 -0.14 -2.59
C GLN A 241 4.49 -0.10 -2.85
N ALA A 242 3.88 1.08 -2.74
CA ALA A 242 2.46 1.26 -3.07
C ALA A 242 2.20 1.05 -4.57
N VAL A 243 3.08 1.54 -5.46
CA VAL A 243 2.99 1.26 -6.90
C VAL A 243 3.06 -0.25 -7.16
N GLN A 244 4.00 -0.97 -6.51
CA GLN A 244 4.12 -2.43 -6.65
C GLN A 244 2.82 -3.14 -6.25
N LEU A 245 2.23 -2.77 -5.11
CA LEU A 245 0.96 -3.33 -4.64
C LEU A 245 -0.21 -3.00 -5.58
N MET A 246 -0.27 -1.77 -6.08
CA MET A 246 -1.32 -1.38 -7.03
C MET A 246 -1.16 -2.12 -8.37
N GLN A 247 0.06 -2.39 -8.81
CA GLN A 247 0.36 -3.15 -10.03
C GLN A 247 -0.01 -4.64 -9.92
N SER A 248 -0.06 -5.21 -8.71
CA SER A 248 -0.47 -6.61 -8.51
C SER A 248 -1.99 -6.81 -8.56
N ARG A 249 -2.78 -5.74 -8.46
CA ARG A 249 -4.24 -5.80 -8.51
C ARG A 249 -4.73 -5.95 -9.96
N PRO A 250 -5.80 -6.72 -10.22
CA PRO A 250 -6.35 -6.88 -11.56
C PRO A 250 -6.94 -5.56 -12.06
N ILE A 251 -6.94 -5.34 -13.38
CA ILE A 251 -7.50 -4.12 -13.99
C ILE A 251 -9.01 -3.91 -13.72
N SER A 252 -9.73 -4.94 -13.27
CA SER A 252 -11.13 -4.83 -12.83
C SER A 252 -11.28 -4.18 -11.46
N ASP A 253 -10.22 -4.13 -10.66
CA ASP A 253 -10.18 -3.46 -9.36
C ASP A 253 -10.01 -1.94 -9.58
N PRO A 254 -10.97 -1.10 -9.14
CA PRO A 254 -10.88 0.35 -9.27
C PRO A 254 -9.66 0.97 -8.59
N THR A 255 -9.05 0.27 -7.64
CA THR A 255 -7.84 0.71 -6.91
C THR A 255 -6.54 0.16 -7.49
N SER A 256 -6.58 -0.54 -8.63
CA SER A 256 -5.39 -1.05 -9.32
C SER A 256 -4.64 0.04 -10.07
N TRP A 257 -3.33 -0.16 -10.27
CA TRP A 257 -2.50 0.73 -11.09
C TRP A 257 -3.05 0.86 -12.50
N ALA A 258 -3.45 -0.27 -13.07
CA ALA A 258 -3.92 -0.33 -14.44
C ALA A 258 -5.27 0.38 -14.63
N TYR A 259 -6.20 0.20 -13.68
CA TYR A 259 -7.47 0.91 -13.71
C TYR A 259 -7.28 2.41 -13.61
N GLN A 260 -6.45 2.85 -12.65
CA GLN A 260 -6.16 4.26 -12.44
C GLN A 260 -5.55 4.88 -13.71
N ALA A 261 -4.50 4.26 -14.27
CA ALA A 261 -3.89 4.77 -15.50
C ALA A 261 -4.87 4.85 -16.68
N ALA A 262 -5.80 3.89 -16.79
CA ALA A 262 -6.80 3.87 -17.85
C ALA A 262 -7.92 4.92 -17.67
N MET A 263 -8.08 5.50 -16.48
CA MET A 263 -9.03 6.60 -16.26
C MET A 263 -8.66 7.86 -17.05
N HIS A 264 -7.37 8.07 -17.31
CA HIS A 264 -6.88 9.20 -18.09
C HIS A 264 -7.51 9.21 -19.49
N ASP A 265 -7.18 8.27 -20.38
CA ASP A 265 -7.75 8.28 -21.74
C ASP A 265 -8.04 6.87 -22.29
N SER A 266 -7.94 5.84 -21.43
CA SER A 266 -8.12 4.41 -21.71
C SER A 266 -7.05 3.78 -22.59
N TYR A 267 -6.47 2.68 -22.10
CA TYR A 267 -5.69 1.74 -22.90
C TYR A 267 -6.27 0.33 -22.72
N GLY A 268 -7.23 -0.03 -23.58
CA GLY A 268 -7.88 -1.35 -23.55
C GLY A 268 -9.37 -1.31 -23.23
N THR A 269 -9.92 -2.47 -22.89
CA THR A 269 -11.36 -2.65 -22.68
C THR A 269 -11.75 -2.25 -21.26
N ALA A 270 -12.64 -1.27 -21.14
CA ALA A 270 -13.17 -0.82 -19.86
C ALA A 270 -14.01 -1.93 -19.20
N PRO A 271 -13.81 -2.20 -17.90
CA PRO A 271 -14.79 -2.94 -17.11
C PRO A 271 -16.18 -2.29 -17.21
N ALA A 272 -17.24 -3.08 -17.09
CA ALA A 272 -18.60 -2.57 -17.15
C ALA A 272 -18.81 -1.48 -16.08
N GLY A 273 -19.28 -0.30 -16.50
CA GLY A 273 -19.52 0.84 -15.61
C GLY A 273 -18.27 1.63 -15.21
N ALA A 274 -17.08 1.29 -15.72
CA ALA A 274 -15.88 2.05 -15.42
C ALA A 274 -15.93 3.45 -16.07
N PRO A 275 -15.67 4.52 -15.31
CA PRO A 275 -15.78 5.89 -15.81
C PRO A 275 -14.45 6.31 -16.47
N TRP A 276 -14.06 5.61 -17.54
CA TRP A 276 -12.82 5.88 -18.29
C TRP A 276 -13.06 6.86 -19.44
N ARG A 277 -11.97 7.37 -20.04
CA ARG A 277 -11.99 8.34 -21.16
C ARG A 277 -12.65 9.67 -20.80
N GLN A 278 -12.38 10.13 -19.59
CA GLN A 278 -12.96 11.35 -19.05
C GLN A 278 -11.99 12.53 -19.06
N CYS A 279 -10.70 12.31 -19.36
CA CYS A 279 -9.69 13.34 -19.24
C CYS A 279 -9.97 14.56 -20.11
N GLN A 280 -9.65 15.71 -19.53
CA GLN A 280 -9.81 17.02 -20.12
C GLN A 280 -8.45 17.58 -20.50
N HIS A 281 -8.32 17.88 -21.79
CA HIS A 281 -7.18 18.57 -22.38
C HIS A 281 -7.70 19.67 -23.31
N ALA A 282 -6.83 20.62 -23.65
CA ALA A 282 -7.12 21.72 -24.56
C ALA A 282 -8.35 22.52 -24.13
N SER A 283 -8.62 22.63 -22.83
CA SER A 283 -9.82 23.30 -22.31
C SER A 283 -9.57 23.88 -20.93
N TRP A 284 -10.41 24.83 -20.53
CA TRP A 284 -10.47 25.35 -19.17
C TRP A 284 -10.68 24.30 -18.06
N TYR A 285 -11.00 23.04 -18.41
CA TYR A 285 -11.14 21.94 -17.46
C TYR A 285 -9.85 21.15 -17.22
N PHE A 286 -8.77 21.45 -17.97
CA PHE A 286 -7.48 20.78 -17.81
C PHE A 286 -7.02 20.76 -16.35
N LEU A 287 -6.99 21.92 -15.69
CA LEU A 287 -6.51 22.03 -14.30
C LEU A 287 -7.43 21.35 -13.28
N PRO A 288 -8.75 21.65 -13.21
CA PRO A 288 -9.60 21.04 -12.19
C PRO A 288 -9.74 19.52 -12.38
N TRP A 289 -9.79 19.03 -13.62
CA TRP A 289 -9.87 17.58 -13.86
C TRP A 289 -8.63 16.85 -13.35
N HIS A 290 -7.43 17.35 -13.67
CA HIS A 290 -6.19 16.72 -13.21
C HIS A 290 -5.99 16.84 -11.69
N ARG A 291 -6.47 17.91 -11.06
CA ARG A 291 -6.51 18.02 -9.60
C ARG A 291 -7.36 16.93 -8.97
N MET A 292 -8.60 16.72 -9.45
CA MET A 292 -9.47 15.64 -8.97
C MET A 292 -8.80 14.28 -9.17
N TYR A 293 -8.21 14.06 -10.34
CA TYR A 293 -7.55 12.81 -10.69
C TYR A 293 -6.39 12.48 -9.74
N VAL A 294 -5.47 13.42 -9.54
CA VAL A 294 -4.33 13.24 -8.62
C VAL A 294 -4.81 13.14 -7.17
N TYR A 295 -5.84 13.87 -6.77
CA TYR A 295 -6.39 13.81 -5.41
C TYR A 295 -6.93 12.41 -5.06
N TYR A 296 -7.79 11.83 -5.91
CA TYR A 296 -8.31 10.49 -5.65
C TYR A 296 -7.26 9.40 -5.80
N PHE A 297 -6.36 9.53 -6.78
CA PHE A 297 -5.22 8.63 -6.91
C PHE A 297 -4.31 8.66 -5.67
N GLU A 298 -4.01 9.85 -5.12
CA GLU A 298 -3.22 10.01 -3.90
C GLU A 298 -3.86 9.31 -2.70
N ARG A 299 -5.20 9.34 -2.58
CA ARG A 299 -5.92 8.62 -1.51
C ARG A 299 -5.76 7.11 -1.64
N ILE A 300 -5.85 6.57 -2.86
CA ILE A 300 -5.61 5.14 -3.14
C ILE A 300 -4.16 4.77 -2.81
N VAL A 301 -3.19 5.57 -3.24
CA VAL A 301 -1.77 5.35 -2.92
C VAL A 301 -1.56 5.40 -1.42
N ARG A 302 -2.14 6.38 -0.70
CA ARG A 302 -2.04 6.49 0.75
C ARG A 302 -2.61 5.27 1.47
N ALA A 303 -3.73 4.73 1.01
CA ALA A 303 -4.28 3.49 1.54
C ALA A 303 -3.35 2.28 1.29
N ALA A 304 -2.72 2.20 0.12
CA ALA A 304 -1.70 1.19 -0.19
C ALA A 304 -0.42 1.37 0.66
N VAL A 305 0.00 2.60 0.92
CA VAL A 305 1.11 2.91 1.84
C VAL A 305 0.78 2.46 3.26
N ALA A 306 -0.43 2.77 3.75
CA ALA A 306 -0.87 2.37 5.08
C ALA A 306 -0.93 0.83 5.23
N SER A 307 -1.39 0.11 4.20
CA SER A 307 -1.41 -1.37 4.23
C SER A 307 0.00 -1.98 4.14
N ALA A 308 0.94 -1.29 3.51
CA ALA A 308 2.36 -1.64 3.50
C ALA A 308 3.09 -1.28 4.81
N GLY A 309 2.45 -0.57 5.76
CA GLY A 309 3.08 -0.12 7.00
C GLY A 309 3.94 1.13 6.85
N GLY A 310 3.73 1.91 5.79
CA GLY A 310 4.42 3.18 5.57
C GLY A 310 3.81 4.35 6.37
N PRO A 311 4.29 5.58 6.15
CA PRO A 311 3.94 6.74 6.97
C PRO A 311 2.46 7.11 6.88
N ALA A 312 1.83 7.35 8.05
CA ALA A 312 0.41 7.69 8.16
C ALA A 312 0.04 9.06 7.55
N ASP A 313 1.02 9.95 7.42
CA ASP A 313 0.89 11.29 6.83
C ASP A 313 1.35 11.35 5.37
N PHE A 314 1.45 10.21 4.69
CA PHE A 314 1.89 10.14 3.30
C PHE A 314 1.12 11.09 2.38
N ALA A 315 1.87 11.87 1.61
CA ALA A 315 1.39 12.67 0.49
C ALA A 315 2.29 12.41 -0.72
N LEU A 316 1.72 12.42 -1.93
CA LEU A 316 2.50 12.31 -3.15
C LEU A 316 3.52 13.46 -3.22
N PRO A 317 4.79 13.16 -3.53
CA PRO A 317 5.74 14.21 -3.86
C PRO A 317 5.32 14.96 -5.13
N TYR A 318 5.90 16.13 -5.34
CA TYR A 318 5.81 16.83 -6.63
C TYR A 318 7.21 16.98 -7.24
N TRP A 319 7.26 16.99 -8.57
CA TRP A 319 8.52 17.19 -9.29
C TRP A 319 8.71 18.65 -9.71
N ASN A 320 9.48 19.41 -8.92
CA ASN A 320 9.75 20.82 -9.18
C ASN A 320 10.84 21.07 -10.24
N TYR A 321 10.61 20.67 -11.47
CA TYR A 321 11.56 20.89 -12.58
C TYR A 321 11.73 22.37 -12.97
N ASP A 322 10.90 23.29 -12.45
CA ASP A 322 11.00 24.74 -12.66
C ASP A 322 12.15 25.36 -11.84
N ALA A 323 12.61 24.68 -10.79
CA ALA A 323 13.79 25.07 -10.04
C ALA A 323 15.10 25.00 -10.87
N GLY A 324 15.07 24.28 -12.00
CA GLY A 324 16.23 24.10 -12.87
C GLY A 324 17.32 23.22 -12.25
N GLY A 325 18.54 23.29 -12.80
CA GLY A 325 19.67 22.50 -12.32
C GLY A 325 19.39 21.00 -12.32
N THR A 326 19.77 20.30 -11.24
CA THR A 326 19.48 18.87 -11.08
C THR A 326 17.98 18.59 -10.96
N SER A 327 17.18 19.54 -10.48
CA SER A 327 15.74 19.33 -10.33
C SER A 327 15.02 19.17 -11.67
N SER A 328 15.62 19.55 -12.81
CA SER A 328 15.05 19.29 -14.13
C SER A 328 15.31 17.88 -14.65
N SER A 329 16.14 17.06 -14.01
CA SER A 329 16.30 15.64 -14.38
C SER A 329 15.39 14.74 -13.55
N LEU A 330 15.21 13.52 -14.06
CA LEU A 330 14.38 12.51 -13.42
C LEU A 330 14.91 12.22 -11.99
N PRO A 331 14.04 12.24 -10.95
CA PRO A 331 14.49 12.05 -9.58
C PRO A 331 15.17 10.68 -9.39
N PRO A 332 16.17 10.54 -8.50
CA PRO A 332 16.93 9.29 -8.33
C PRO A 332 16.07 8.02 -8.12
N PRO A 333 14.99 8.03 -7.29
CA PRO A 333 14.11 6.87 -7.13
C PRO A 333 13.49 6.32 -8.43
N PHE A 334 13.42 7.12 -9.49
CA PHE A 334 12.82 6.73 -10.78
C PHE A 334 13.87 6.25 -11.78
N ARG A 335 15.16 6.21 -11.38
CA ARG A 335 16.30 5.78 -12.19
C ARG A 335 16.94 4.50 -11.66
N GLU A 336 16.92 4.28 -10.34
CA GLU A 336 17.51 3.07 -9.78
C GLU A 336 16.78 1.80 -10.21
N PRO A 337 17.49 0.75 -10.66
CA PRO A 337 16.84 -0.48 -11.12
C PRO A 337 16.20 -1.29 -9.99
N THR A 338 16.67 -1.10 -8.75
CA THR A 338 16.23 -1.89 -7.59
C THR A 338 15.84 -1.00 -6.40
N LEU A 339 14.93 -1.52 -5.58
CA LEU A 339 14.64 -1.00 -4.25
C LEU A 339 15.82 -1.30 -3.29
N PRO A 340 15.86 -0.71 -2.08
CA PRO A 340 16.90 -0.98 -1.09
C PRO A 340 17.04 -2.46 -0.68
N ASP A 341 15.97 -3.25 -0.81
CA ASP A 341 15.96 -4.69 -0.54
C ASP A 341 16.49 -5.55 -1.71
N GLY A 342 16.88 -4.93 -2.82
CA GLY A 342 17.37 -5.59 -4.03
C GLY A 342 16.27 -6.06 -5.00
N SER A 343 14.99 -5.93 -4.64
CA SER A 343 13.88 -6.25 -5.55
C SER A 343 13.76 -5.22 -6.68
N ALA A 344 13.07 -5.58 -7.76
CA ALA A 344 12.87 -4.69 -8.91
C ALA A 344 12.10 -3.42 -8.51
N ASN A 345 12.59 -2.26 -8.94
CA ASN A 345 11.96 -0.99 -8.65
C ASN A 345 10.82 -0.67 -9.64
N PRO A 346 9.55 -0.60 -9.20
CA PRO A 346 8.44 -0.32 -10.09
C PRO A 346 8.41 1.12 -10.62
N LEU A 347 9.20 2.04 -10.04
CA LEU A 347 9.32 3.43 -10.50
C LEU A 347 10.31 3.59 -11.67
N SER A 348 11.17 2.60 -11.88
CA SER A 348 12.26 2.65 -12.86
C SER A 348 11.84 2.00 -14.17
N LEU A 349 11.61 2.86 -15.18
CA LEU A 349 11.32 2.45 -16.54
C LEU A 349 12.50 2.82 -17.44
N ALA A 350 12.91 1.87 -18.27
CA ALA A 350 13.95 2.04 -19.28
C ALA A 350 13.34 2.36 -20.67
N ALA A 351 14.20 2.45 -21.68
CA ALA A 351 13.73 2.43 -23.07
C ALA A 351 13.11 1.05 -23.41
N PRO A 352 12.05 0.99 -24.24
CA PRO A 352 11.46 2.10 -24.99
C PRO A 352 10.32 2.85 -24.26
N GLN A 353 9.99 2.51 -23.01
CA GLN A 353 8.91 3.21 -22.28
C GLN A 353 9.24 4.67 -21.96
N ARG A 354 10.52 4.97 -21.68
CA ARG A 354 11.07 6.32 -21.52
C ARG A 354 12.19 6.59 -22.52
N ALA A 355 12.44 7.86 -22.82
CA ALA A 355 13.62 8.30 -23.55
C ALA A 355 14.90 7.84 -22.81
N ALA A 356 15.80 7.14 -23.51
CA ALA A 356 17.01 6.57 -22.90
C ALA A 356 17.87 7.61 -22.15
N GLY A 357 18.01 8.82 -22.71
CA GLY A 357 18.73 9.90 -22.05
C GLY A 357 18.08 10.33 -20.74
N VAL A 358 16.75 10.48 -20.71
CA VAL A 358 16.00 10.88 -19.50
C VAL A 358 16.05 9.79 -18.44
N ALA A 359 15.88 8.52 -18.83
CA ALA A 359 16.06 7.38 -17.94
C ALA A 359 17.48 7.32 -17.35
N GLY A 360 18.49 7.70 -18.14
CA GLY A 360 19.88 7.86 -17.71
C GLY A 360 20.16 9.11 -16.86
N GLY A 361 19.17 9.96 -16.60
CA GLY A 361 19.33 11.17 -15.77
C GLY A 361 19.69 12.45 -16.53
N ALA A 362 19.54 12.48 -17.86
CA ALA A 362 19.64 13.72 -18.61
C ALA A 362 18.57 14.72 -18.12
N GLY A 363 18.98 15.98 -17.98
CA GLY A 363 18.07 17.06 -17.61
C GLY A 363 17.06 17.37 -18.70
N LEU A 364 15.82 17.63 -18.31
CA LEU A 364 14.81 18.18 -19.20
C LEU A 364 15.13 19.64 -19.53
N THR A 365 14.72 20.05 -20.73
CA THR A 365 14.82 21.43 -21.23
C THR A 365 13.44 22.07 -21.27
N ARG A 366 13.39 23.42 -21.35
CA ARG A 366 12.12 24.18 -21.44
C ARG A 366 11.12 23.81 -20.34
N THR A 367 11.61 23.57 -19.13
CA THR A 367 10.81 23.18 -17.96
C THR A 367 10.22 24.37 -17.21
N SER A 368 10.60 25.60 -17.58
CA SER A 368 10.20 26.78 -16.81
C SER A 368 8.73 27.16 -17.00
N SER A 369 8.05 27.42 -15.89
CA SER A 369 6.65 27.85 -15.87
C SER A 369 6.47 29.36 -16.09
N ARG A 370 7.56 30.13 -16.12
CA ARG A 370 7.55 31.61 -16.11
C ARG A 370 6.55 32.25 -17.07
N LEU A 371 6.43 31.73 -18.30
CA LEU A 371 5.52 32.28 -19.31
C LEU A 371 4.06 32.07 -18.94
N ALA A 372 3.70 30.89 -18.44
CA ALA A 372 2.35 30.63 -17.95
C ALA A 372 2.02 31.49 -16.73
N MET A 373 2.96 31.62 -15.78
CA MET A 373 2.78 32.41 -14.56
C MET A 373 2.58 33.91 -14.84
N ALA A 374 3.11 34.42 -15.96
CA ALA A 374 2.94 35.81 -16.38
C ALA A 374 1.51 36.15 -16.86
N LEU A 375 0.71 35.14 -17.23
CA LEU A 375 -0.67 35.34 -17.64
C LEU A 375 -1.52 35.77 -16.44
N THR A 376 -2.39 36.76 -16.61
CA THR A 376 -3.26 37.26 -15.53
C THR A 376 -4.69 36.74 -15.64
N THR A 377 -5.09 36.23 -16.81
CA THR A 377 -6.41 35.64 -17.06
C THR A 377 -6.35 34.11 -17.06
N PHE A 378 -7.36 33.48 -16.45
CA PHE A 378 -7.48 32.02 -16.49
C PHE A 378 -7.89 31.53 -17.88
N ILE A 379 -8.95 32.14 -18.43
CA ILE A 379 -9.57 31.74 -19.68
C ILE A 379 -8.91 32.46 -20.86
N GLY A 380 -8.67 31.72 -21.93
CA GLY A 380 -8.03 32.21 -23.14
C GLY A 380 -8.80 31.95 -24.43
N ASP A 381 -9.90 32.65 -24.68
CA ASP A 381 -10.71 32.46 -25.89
C ASP A 381 -10.15 33.20 -27.11
N SER A 382 -9.69 34.44 -26.92
CA SER A 382 -9.12 35.31 -27.96
C SER A 382 -7.61 35.54 -27.83
N SER A 383 -7.02 35.04 -26.74
CA SER A 383 -5.58 35.08 -26.43
C SER A 383 -5.24 33.90 -25.52
N VAL A 384 -3.97 33.60 -25.29
CA VAL A 384 -3.58 32.47 -24.43
C VAL A 384 -3.90 32.80 -22.96
N GLY A 385 -4.78 32.02 -22.34
CA GLY A 385 -5.09 32.07 -20.91
C GLY A 385 -4.31 31.01 -20.13
N PHE A 386 -4.18 31.17 -18.82
CA PHE A 386 -3.44 30.24 -17.97
C PHE A 386 -3.99 28.81 -18.03
N GLY A 387 -5.31 28.67 -17.87
CA GLY A 387 -6.02 27.39 -17.75
C GLY A 387 -6.60 26.84 -19.06
N GLY A 388 -6.75 27.68 -20.10
CA GLY A 388 -7.22 27.25 -21.43
C GLY A 388 -8.51 27.91 -21.92
N PRO A 389 -8.97 27.57 -23.14
CA PRO A 389 -10.18 28.13 -23.74
C PRO A 389 -11.46 27.53 -23.15
N ARG A 390 -12.58 28.27 -23.23
CA ARG A 390 -13.91 27.74 -22.87
C ARG A 390 -14.32 26.63 -23.82
N LYS A 391 -14.64 25.45 -23.27
CA LYS A 391 -15.09 24.30 -24.05
C LYS A 391 -16.06 23.42 -23.29
N THR A 392 -16.83 22.63 -24.02
CA THR A 392 -17.63 21.55 -23.45
C THR A 392 -16.73 20.38 -23.06
N LYS A 393 -17.19 19.58 -22.10
CA LYS A 393 -16.50 18.40 -21.53
C LYS A 393 -16.03 17.34 -22.56
N SER A 394 -16.54 17.37 -23.79
CA SER A 394 -16.19 16.42 -24.86
C SER A 394 -15.25 16.97 -25.94
N ALA A 395 -14.87 18.26 -25.89
CA ALA A 395 -14.16 18.93 -26.97
C ALA A 395 -12.61 18.92 -26.83
N ALA A 396 -12.03 17.81 -26.36
CA ALA A 396 -10.59 17.67 -26.16
C ALA A 396 -9.82 17.50 -27.49
N PHE A 397 -8.54 17.89 -27.51
CA PHE A 397 -7.55 17.63 -28.57
C PHE A 397 -7.71 18.35 -29.93
N ASP A 398 -8.28 19.56 -29.98
CA ASP A 398 -8.26 20.40 -31.20
C ASP A 398 -6.95 21.19 -31.41
N GLY A 399 -5.98 21.04 -30.48
CA GLY A 399 -4.67 21.69 -30.54
C GLY A 399 -4.61 23.09 -29.91
N VAL A 400 -5.69 23.62 -29.34
CA VAL A 400 -5.71 24.92 -28.65
C VAL A 400 -5.63 24.73 -27.13
N PHE A 401 -4.45 24.92 -26.57
CA PHE A 401 -4.13 24.64 -25.17
C PHE A 401 -4.03 25.91 -24.31
N GLY A 402 -4.22 25.76 -23.00
CA GLY A 402 -3.83 26.80 -22.04
C GLY A 402 -2.32 27.03 -21.99
N GLY A 403 -1.91 28.13 -21.39
CA GLY A 403 -0.49 28.49 -21.22
C GLY A 403 0.27 27.44 -20.43
N LEU A 404 -0.28 26.99 -19.30
CA LEU A 404 0.37 25.99 -18.44
C LEU A 404 0.39 24.60 -19.08
N GLU A 405 -0.70 24.22 -19.75
CA GLU A 405 -0.81 22.97 -20.50
C GLU A 405 0.19 22.92 -21.67
N SER A 406 0.38 24.04 -22.38
CA SER A 406 1.36 24.16 -23.47
C SER A 406 2.80 24.06 -22.95
N LEU A 407 3.12 24.84 -21.93
CA LEU A 407 4.45 24.93 -21.34
C LEU A 407 4.34 25.21 -19.83
N PRO A 408 4.89 24.35 -18.96
CA PRO A 408 5.82 23.27 -19.29
C PRO A 408 5.18 21.90 -19.58
N HIS A 409 3.88 21.70 -19.30
CA HIS A 409 3.23 20.38 -19.27
C HIS A 409 3.49 19.52 -20.53
N ASN A 410 3.03 19.95 -21.71
CA ASN A 410 3.18 19.17 -22.95
C ASN A 410 4.65 18.91 -23.29
N THR A 411 5.52 19.87 -22.99
CA THR A 411 6.96 19.76 -23.29
C THR A 411 7.65 18.74 -22.38
N VAL A 412 7.22 18.61 -21.13
CA VAL A 412 7.74 17.60 -20.19
C VAL A 412 7.29 16.20 -20.60
N HIS A 413 6.00 16.01 -20.90
CA HIS A 413 5.43 14.76 -21.43
C HIS A 413 6.23 14.22 -22.63
N VAL A 414 6.44 15.07 -23.65
CA VAL A 414 7.16 14.71 -24.87
C VAL A 414 8.61 14.30 -24.59
N GLN A 415 9.31 15.04 -23.72
CA GLN A 415 10.72 14.74 -23.43
C GLN A 415 10.89 13.43 -22.65
N ILE A 416 10.00 13.12 -21.71
CA ILE A 416 10.11 11.89 -20.91
C ILE A 416 9.82 10.66 -21.75
N GLY A 417 8.74 10.67 -22.53
CA GLY A 417 8.39 9.52 -23.36
C GLY A 417 9.40 9.28 -24.46
N GLY A 418 9.92 10.37 -25.07
CA GLY A 418 10.83 10.28 -26.20
C GLY A 418 10.14 9.77 -27.46
N THR A 419 10.74 10.04 -28.61
CA THR A 419 10.26 9.70 -29.97
C THR A 419 9.20 10.65 -30.57
N SER A 420 9.37 10.90 -31.87
CA SER A 420 8.42 11.52 -32.78
C SER A 420 8.63 10.82 -34.14
N PRO A 421 7.58 10.30 -34.80
CA PRO A 421 6.18 10.37 -34.39
C PRO A 421 5.87 9.47 -33.18
N ARG A 422 4.82 9.84 -32.45
CA ARG A 422 4.29 9.10 -31.30
C ARG A 422 3.83 7.69 -31.74
N PRO A 423 4.21 6.60 -31.02
CA PRO A 423 3.71 5.26 -31.30
C PRO A 423 2.18 5.16 -31.12
N PRO A 424 1.46 4.36 -31.92
CA PRO A 424 -0.01 4.27 -31.83
C PRO A 424 -0.51 3.33 -30.71
N HIS A 425 0.37 2.78 -29.88
CA HIS A 425 0.04 1.74 -28.91
C HIS A 425 0.75 1.96 -27.57
N CYS A 426 0.22 1.33 -26.53
CA CYS A 426 0.74 1.40 -25.17
C CYS A 426 1.81 0.31 -24.99
N GLY A 427 3.07 0.73 -25.01
CA GLY A 427 4.23 -0.17 -24.96
C GLY A 427 5.55 0.59 -25.10
N GLU A 428 5.49 1.75 -25.75
CA GLU A 428 6.62 2.64 -25.96
C GLU A 428 6.21 4.10 -25.69
N ALA A 429 7.18 4.91 -25.28
CA ALA A 429 7.04 6.36 -25.15
C ALA A 429 5.83 6.80 -24.31
N LEU A 430 5.61 6.17 -23.15
CA LEU A 430 4.36 6.27 -22.37
C LEU A 430 3.93 7.73 -22.15
N MET A 431 4.84 8.57 -21.66
CA MET A 431 4.56 9.98 -21.36
C MET A 431 4.26 10.85 -22.60
N THR A 432 4.45 10.36 -23.83
CA THR A 432 3.98 11.10 -25.03
C THR A 432 2.49 10.88 -25.30
N GLN A 433 1.85 9.96 -24.58
CA GLN A 433 0.56 9.39 -24.95
C GLN A 433 -0.50 9.54 -23.86
N PRO A 434 -1.55 10.36 -24.01
CA PRO A 434 -2.61 10.43 -23.00
C PRO A 434 -3.21 9.06 -22.65
N ALA A 435 -3.45 8.18 -23.63
CA ALA A 435 -3.95 6.82 -23.38
C ALA A 435 -3.17 6.02 -22.33
N CYS A 436 -1.85 6.24 -22.20
CA CYS A 436 -0.99 5.46 -21.30
C CYS A 436 0.07 6.25 -20.52
N ALA A 437 0.06 7.58 -20.54
CA ALA A 437 1.05 8.39 -19.83
C ALA A 437 1.04 8.07 -18.33
N ALA A 438 -0.14 7.87 -17.76
CA ALA A 438 -0.33 7.51 -16.36
C ALA A 438 0.16 6.10 -15.98
N LEU A 439 0.58 5.27 -16.95
CA LEU A 439 1.31 4.03 -16.65
C LEU A 439 2.74 4.30 -16.17
N ASP A 440 3.33 5.44 -16.55
CA ASP A 440 4.63 5.86 -16.06
C ASP A 440 4.48 6.50 -14.66
N PRO A 441 5.10 5.95 -13.60
CA PRO A 441 4.95 6.49 -12.26
C PRO A 441 5.35 7.96 -12.09
N ILE A 442 6.21 8.51 -12.96
CA ILE A 442 6.58 9.93 -12.89
C ILE A 442 5.44 10.87 -13.31
N PHE A 443 4.45 10.37 -14.06
CA PHE A 443 3.25 11.10 -14.46
C PHE A 443 2.59 11.79 -13.25
N TRP A 444 2.46 11.07 -12.15
CA TRP A 444 1.74 11.53 -10.97
C TRP A 444 2.46 12.68 -10.28
N LEU A 445 3.79 12.59 -10.15
CA LEU A 445 4.61 13.66 -9.56
C LEU A 445 4.69 14.89 -10.49
N HIS A 446 4.69 14.66 -11.81
CA HIS A 446 4.57 15.72 -12.81
C HIS A 446 3.25 16.48 -12.64
N HIS A 447 2.11 15.78 -12.59
CA HIS A 447 0.80 16.42 -12.43
C HIS A 447 0.59 17.01 -11.02
N CYS A 448 1.23 16.48 -9.97
CA CYS A 448 1.31 17.16 -8.68
C CYS A 448 1.99 18.53 -8.81
N ASN A 449 2.99 18.69 -9.68
CA ASN A 449 3.62 20.00 -9.92
C ASN A 449 2.76 20.92 -10.80
N ILE A 450 2.00 20.38 -11.76
CA ILE A 450 1.01 21.17 -12.53
C ILE A 450 -0.06 21.73 -11.60
N ASP A 451 -0.58 20.91 -10.69
CA ASP A 451 -1.52 21.35 -9.66
C ASP A 451 -0.90 22.38 -8.70
N ARG A 452 0.37 22.19 -8.29
CA ARG A 452 1.13 23.16 -7.51
C ARG A 452 1.19 24.53 -8.20
N LEU A 453 1.52 24.56 -9.49
CA LEU A 453 1.67 25.79 -10.27
C LEU A 453 0.35 26.56 -10.38
N TRP A 454 -0.80 25.87 -10.41
CA TRP A 454 -2.10 26.55 -10.33
C TRP A 454 -2.30 27.28 -9.00
N ASN A 455 -1.96 26.66 -7.87
CA ASN A 455 -2.03 27.32 -6.56
C ASN A 455 -1.07 28.53 -6.47
N HIS A 456 0.17 28.37 -6.98
CA HIS A 456 1.12 29.49 -7.07
C HIS A 456 0.60 30.64 -7.95
N TRP A 457 -0.11 30.33 -9.04
CA TRP A 457 -0.68 31.34 -9.93
C TRP A 457 -1.76 32.16 -9.22
N LEU A 458 -2.67 31.50 -8.50
CA LEU A 458 -3.67 32.18 -7.68
C LEU A 458 -3.03 33.05 -6.58
N ALA A 459 -2.00 32.51 -5.90
CA ALA A 459 -1.31 33.20 -4.80
C ALA A 459 -0.56 34.47 -5.24
N GLN A 460 -0.20 34.61 -6.52
CA GLN A 460 0.44 35.84 -7.05
C GLN A 460 -0.50 37.06 -7.04
N GLY A 461 -1.81 36.87 -6.91
CA GLY A 461 -2.78 37.96 -6.96
C GLY A 461 -2.74 38.72 -8.30
N GLY A 462 -2.97 40.04 -8.26
CA GLY A 462 -2.94 40.88 -9.47
C GLY A 462 -4.10 40.61 -10.43
N GLY A 463 -5.27 40.26 -9.90
CA GLY A 463 -6.48 39.95 -10.68
C GLY A 463 -6.59 38.49 -11.15
N ARG A 464 -5.59 37.66 -10.83
CA ARG A 464 -5.64 36.21 -11.08
C ARG A 464 -6.72 35.56 -10.23
N ALA A 465 -7.71 34.95 -10.87
CA ALA A 465 -8.81 34.26 -10.22
C ALA A 465 -9.30 33.10 -11.08
N ASN A 466 -9.90 32.11 -10.42
CA ASN A 466 -10.62 31.04 -11.11
C ASN A 466 -11.86 31.58 -11.83
N PRO A 467 -12.33 30.91 -12.89
CA PRO A 467 -13.64 31.19 -13.47
C PRO A 467 -14.75 31.11 -12.42
N ASN A 468 -15.74 31.98 -12.55
CA ASN A 468 -16.93 32.01 -11.68
C ASN A 468 -18.21 31.57 -12.42
N GLU A 469 -18.06 31.05 -13.63
CA GLU A 469 -19.17 30.60 -14.47
C GLU A 469 -19.70 29.26 -14.00
N SER A 470 -21.03 29.12 -13.88
CA SER A 470 -21.69 27.86 -13.52
C SER A 470 -21.35 26.73 -14.50
N ALA A 471 -21.25 27.05 -15.79
CA ALA A 471 -20.80 26.12 -16.80
C ALA A 471 -19.47 25.44 -16.42
N TRP A 472 -18.55 26.19 -15.81
CA TRP A 472 -17.28 25.66 -15.36
C TRP A 472 -17.35 25.01 -13.97
N LEU A 473 -18.04 25.67 -13.02
CA LEU A 473 -18.10 25.26 -11.61
C LEU A 473 -18.91 23.98 -11.36
N ASP A 474 -19.99 23.80 -12.12
CA ASP A 474 -20.96 22.70 -11.91
C ASP A 474 -20.57 21.43 -12.68
N GLU A 475 -19.59 21.53 -13.59
CA GLU A 475 -19.09 20.37 -14.32
C GLU A 475 -18.46 19.36 -13.36
N SER A 476 -18.71 18.07 -13.60
CA SER A 476 -18.34 17.00 -12.68
C SER A 476 -17.76 15.79 -13.38
N TRP A 477 -16.94 15.03 -12.66
CA TRP A 477 -16.39 13.76 -13.13
C TRP A 477 -16.38 12.74 -12.01
N THR A 478 -16.39 11.47 -12.42
CA THR A 478 -16.41 10.34 -11.50
C THR A 478 -15.02 9.70 -11.40
N PHE A 479 -14.56 9.48 -10.16
CA PHE A 479 -13.28 8.85 -9.82
C PHE A 479 -13.49 7.71 -8.83
N ALA A 480 -12.57 6.75 -8.79
CA ALA A 480 -12.56 5.76 -7.71
C ALA A 480 -11.89 6.35 -6.46
N ASP A 481 -12.47 6.14 -5.29
CA ASP A 481 -11.83 6.45 -4.02
C ASP A 481 -10.96 5.27 -3.51
N GLU A 482 -10.34 5.44 -2.34
CA GLU A 482 -9.46 4.44 -1.72
C GLU A 482 -10.15 3.11 -1.37
N THR A 483 -11.48 3.07 -1.31
CA THR A 483 -12.27 1.86 -1.09
C THR A 483 -12.66 1.18 -2.41
N GLY A 484 -12.40 1.83 -3.54
CA GLY A 484 -12.84 1.43 -4.86
C GLY A 484 -14.26 1.90 -5.21
N ALA A 485 -14.91 2.69 -4.35
CA ALA A 485 -16.21 3.26 -4.64
C ALA A 485 -16.09 4.39 -5.66
N LEU A 486 -17.07 4.49 -6.56
CA LEU A 486 -17.11 5.55 -7.58
C LEU A 486 -17.77 6.81 -7.01
N VAL A 487 -17.01 7.91 -6.95
CA VAL A 487 -17.41 9.20 -6.39
C VAL A 487 -17.40 10.26 -7.47
N SER A 488 -18.49 11.02 -7.58
CA SER A 488 -18.58 12.17 -8.48
C SER A 488 -18.30 13.47 -7.74
N VAL A 489 -17.46 14.31 -8.31
CA VAL A 489 -17.04 15.60 -7.72
C VAL A 489 -17.14 16.72 -8.76
N THR A 490 -17.57 17.90 -8.34
CA THR A 490 -17.67 19.10 -9.20
C THR A 490 -16.41 19.96 -9.11
N VAL A 491 -16.19 20.82 -10.11
CA VAL A 491 -15.09 21.79 -10.08
C VAL A 491 -15.16 22.69 -8.85
N ALA A 492 -16.36 23.14 -8.46
CA ALA A 492 -16.57 23.99 -7.29
C ALA A 492 -16.07 23.37 -5.97
N GLN A 493 -16.01 22.03 -5.89
CA GLN A 493 -15.57 21.30 -4.70
C GLN A 493 -14.05 21.14 -4.60
N VAL A 494 -13.29 21.53 -5.62
CA VAL A 494 -11.83 21.29 -5.70
C VAL A 494 -11.00 22.55 -5.98
N LEU A 495 -11.55 23.75 -5.76
CA LEU A 495 -10.88 25.01 -6.03
C LEU A 495 -9.67 25.28 -5.12
N SER A 496 -9.64 24.74 -3.89
CA SER A 496 -8.52 24.87 -2.95
C SER A 496 -8.12 23.52 -2.36
N GLY A 497 -6.83 23.18 -2.51
CA GLY A 497 -6.25 22.00 -1.88
C GLY A 497 -6.36 22.08 -0.35
N ALA A 498 -5.98 23.24 0.20
CA ALA A 498 -5.85 23.44 1.64
C ALA A 498 -7.19 23.42 2.39
N THR A 499 -8.24 24.03 1.81
CA THR A 499 -9.53 24.22 2.50
C THR A 499 -10.61 23.23 2.11
N GLN A 500 -10.52 22.61 0.93
CA GLN A 500 -11.55 21.68 0.44
C GLN A 500 -11.04 20.23 0.36
N LEU A 501 -9.73 20.02 0.19
CA LEU A 501 -9.15 18.70 -0.10
C LEU A 501 -8.10 18.22 0.92
N ASN A 502 -7.88 19.00 1.98
CA ASN A 502 -6.97 18.68 3.08
C ASN A 502 -5.53 18.36 2.63
N TYR A 503 -5.02 19.00 1.58
CA TYR A 503 -3.59 18.94 1.22
C TYR A 503 -3.01 20.32 0.91
N GLU A 504 -1.70 20.46 1.03
CA GLU A 504 -0.96 21.65 0.59
C GLU A 504 0.41 21.28 0.04
N TYR A 505 1.13 22.28 -0.44
CA TYR A 505 2.52 22.17 -0.85
C TYR A 505 3.43 22.77 0.20
N ASP A 506 4.56 22.13 0.47
CA ASP A 506 5.56 22.59 1.44
C ASP A 506 6.03 24.04 1.22
N ASP A 507 6.07 24.48 -0.04
CA ASP A 507 6.48 25.82 -0.44
C ASP A 507 5.35 26.81 -0.65
N LEU A 508 4.10 26.40 -0.39
CA LEU A 508 2.91 27.25 -0.43
C LEU A 508 1.84 26.75 0.56
N PRO A 509 2.08 26.89 1.88
CA PRO A 509 1.14 26.41 2.89
C PRO A 509 -0.14 27.26 2.91
N GLY A 510 -1.28 26.61 3.11
CA GLY A 510 -2.56 27.27 3.35
C GLY A 510 -3.34 27.78 2.13
N VAL A 511 -2.88 27.52 0.91
CA VAL A 511 -3.52 27.99 -0.34
C VAL A 511 -4.39 26.91 -0.99
#